data_AF-A0AAV0D4B3-F1
#
_entry.id   AF-A0AAV0D4B3-F1
#
_cell.length_a   1.000
_cell.length_b   1.000
_cell.length_c   1.000
_cell.angle_alpha   90.00
_cell.angle_beta   90.00
_cell.angle_gamma   90.00
#
_symmetry.space_group_name_H-M   'P 1'
#
loop_
_entity.id
_entity.type
_entity.pdbx_description
1 polymer ?
#
loop_
_entity_poly.entity_id
_entity_poly.type
_entity_poly.pdbx_seq_one_letter_code
_entity_poly.pdbx_strand_id
1 'polypeptide(L)'
;MCMYITGHPNTFFSSEHRKEILRYIYCHQNEDGGWGLHIEGHSTMFCTTLSYICIRILGEGPNGGEYNACCRARKWILDHGSVKSIPSWGKTWLSILGVFDWTGTNPMPPEFWLLPSSLPIHL
;
A
#
# COMPACT_ATOMS: atom_id res chain seq x y z
N MET A 1 -5.87 3.39 -3.49
CA MET A 1 -4.88 4.46 -3.81
C MET A 1 -5.18 5.15 -5.14
N CYS A 2 -5.26 4.46 -6.28
CA CYS A 2 -5.50 5.11 -7.59
C CYS A 2 -6.69 6.07 -7.57
N MET A 3 -7.84 5.61 -7.08
CA MET A 3 -9.07 6.42 -7.02
C MET A 3 -8.93 7.66 -6.13
N TYR A 4 -8.08 7.60 -5.11
CA TYR A 4 -7.78 8.74 -4.27
C TYR A 4 -6.87 9.73 -5.00
N ILE A 5 -5.80 9.23 -5.62
CA ILE A 5 -4.83 10.04 -6.38
C ILE A 5 -5.50 10.76 -7.55
N THR A 6 -6.42 10.11 -8.25
CA THR A 6 -7.14 10.74 -9.37
C THR A 6 -8.28 11.65 -8.93
N GLY A 7 -8.62 11.72 -7.63
CA GLY A 7 -9.70 12.57 -7.11
C GLY A 7 -11.13 12.00 -7.27
N HIS A 8 -11.27 10.70 -7.54
CA HIS A 8 -12.56 10.04 -7.78
C HIS A 8 -12.95 8.95 -6.74
N PRO A 9 -12.64 9.07 -5.44
CA PRO A 9 -12.94 7.99 -4.50
C PRO A 9 -14.44 7.81 -4.28
N ASN A 10 -15.24 8.89 -4.34
CA ASN A 10 -16.71 8.86 -4.14
C ASN A 10 -17.48 8.45 -5.40
N THR A 11 -16.87 8.56 -6.57
CA THR A 11 -17.54 8.29 -7.85
C THR A 11 -17.79 6.80 -8.06
N PHE A 12 -16.90 5.94 -7.57
CA PHE A 12 -16.95 4.50 -7.82
C PHE A 12 -17.24 3.67 -6.56
N PHE A 13 -16.92 4.18 -5.38
CA PHE A 13 -17.19 3.48 -4.12
C PHE A 13 -18.29 4.19 -3.33
N SER A 14 -19.47 3.57 -3.31
CA SER A 14 -20.58 3.95 -2.43
C SER A 14 -20.17 3.83 -0.96
N SER A 15 -21.00 4.35 -0.05
CA SER A 15 -20.80 4.18 1.39
C SER A 15 -20.67 2.70 1.78
N GLU A 16 -21.50 1.85 1.19
CA GLU A 16 -21.51 0.41 1.50
C GLU A 16 -20.26 -0.29 0.97
N HIS A 17 -19.78 0.05 -0.24
CA HIS A 17 -18.51 -0.48 -0.72
C HIS A 17 -17.35 -0.16 0.23
N ARG A 18 -17.30 1.06 0.79
CA ARG A 18 -16.23 1.47 1.70
C ARG A 18 -16.29 0.72 3.02
N LYS A 19 -17.48 0.56 3.59
CA LYS A 19 -17.70 -0.23 4.81
C LYS A 19 -17.22 -1.66 4.60
N GLU A 20 -17.57 -2.27 3.47
CA GLU A 20 -17.19 -3.66 3.18
C GLU A 20 -15.69 -3.81 2.86
N ILE A 21 -15.06 -2.82 2.22
CA ILE A 21 -13.60 -2.80 2.04
C ILE A 21 -12.91 -2.74 3.41
N LEU A 22 -13.35 -1.85 4.30
CA LEU A 22 -12.80 -1.76 5.66
C LEU A 22 -13.00 -3.07 6.43
N ARG A 23 -14.22 -3.62 6.43
CA ARG A 23 -14.54 -4.90 7.06
C ARG A 23 -13.62 -6.01 6.56
N TYR A 24 -13.43 -6.13 5.25
CA TYR A 24 -12.52 -7.11 4.67
C TYR A 24 -11.08 -6.95 5.17
N ILE A 25 -10.57 -5.71 5.22
CA ILE A 25 -9.21 -5.45 5.70
C ILE A 25 -9.08 -5.81 7.18
N TYR A 26 -10.06 -5.46 8.01
CA TYR A 26 -10.07 -5.77 9.44
C TYR A 26 -10.13 -7.28 9.71
N CYS A 27 -10.94 -8.02 8.96
CA CYS A 27 -11.05 -9.48 9.09
C CYS A 27 -9.74 -10.24 8.84
N HIS A 28 -8.82 -9.65 8.07
CA HIS A 28 -7.57 -10.31 7.67
C HIS A 28 -6.32 -9.66 8.28
N GLN A 29 -6.48 -8.80 9.29
CA GLN A 29 -5.33 -8.32 10.04
C GLN A 29 -4.82 -9.46 10.95
N ASN A 30 -3.55 -9.79 10.82
CA ASN A 30 -2.90 -10.79 11.67
C ASN A 30 -2.84 -10.32 13.13
N GLU A 31 -2.66 -11.26 14.05
CA GLU A 31 -2.57 -10.97 15.50
C GLU A 31 -1.43 -10.00 15.85
N ASP A 32 -0.35 -10.02 15.06
CA ASP A 32 0.78 -9.10 15.19
C ASP A 32 0.48 -7.67 14.71
N GLY A 33 -0.68 -7.44 14.08
CA GLY A 33 -1.12 -6.15 13.55
C GLY A 33 -0.76 -5.90 12.09
N GLY A 34 -0.12 -6.84 11.41
CA GLY A 34 0.22 -6.71 9.99
C GLY A 34 -0.74 -7.44 9.04
N TRP A 35 -0.37 -7.46 7.76
CA TRP A 35 -1.05 -8.22 6.69
C TRP A 35 -0.03 -8.95 5.81
N GLY A 36 -0.37 -10.16 5.39
CA GLY A 36 0.42 -10.95 4.46
C GLY A 36 0.14 -10.68 2.99
N LEU A 37 0.92 -11.32 2.11
CA LEU A 37 0.71 -11.30 0.64
C LEU A 37 -0.59 -11.98 0.22
N HIS A 38 -1.09 -12.90 1.06
CA HIS A 38 -2.39 -13.53 0.97
C HIS A 38 -2.95 -13.69 2.39
N ILE A 39 -4.22 -14.09 2.50
CA ILE A 39 -4.96 -14.13 3.77
C ILE A 39 -4.37 -15.07 4.83
N GLU A 40 -3.64 -16.10 4.41
CA GLU A 40 -2.94 -17.05 5.29
C GLU A 40 -1.45 -16.71 5.49
N GLY A 41 -0.98 -15.63 4.88
CA GLY A 41 0.43 -15.26 4.85
C GLY A 41 0.87 -14.48 6.09
N HIS A 42 2.13 -14.67 6.48
CA HIS A 42 2.76 -13.84 7.50
C HIS A 42 2.80 -12.37 7.08
N SER A 43 2.76 -11.49 8.07
CA SER A 43 2.79 -10.05 7.88
C SER A 43 4.03 -9.58 7.11
N THR A 44 3.83 -8.72 6.12
CA THR A 44 4.90 -8.17 5.29
C THR A 44 4.86 -6.64 5.30
N MET A 45 6.01 -6.00 5.08
CA MET A 45 6.10 -4.54 4.99
C MET A 45 5.24 -3.98 3.86
N PHE A 46 5.18 -4.68 2.73
CA PHE A 46 4.38 -4.28 1.58
C PHE A 46 2.89 -4.25 1.92
N CYS A 47 2.29 -5.39 2.25
CA CYS A 47 0.85 -5.48 2.48
C CYS A 47 0.41 -4.69 3.71
N THR A 48 1.20 -4.71 4.80
CA THR A 48 0.86 -3.93 6.00
C THR A 48 0.81 -2.45 5.73
N THR A 49 1.78 -1.92 4.97
CA THR A 49 1.80 -0.49 4.61
C THR A 49 0.63 -0.13 3.71
N LEU A 50 0.32 -0.95 2.70
CA LEU A 50 -0.78 -0.67 1.77
C LEU A 50 -2.16 -0.79 2.46
N SER A 51 -2.36 -1.78 3.31
CA SER A 51 -3.57 -1.94 4.13
C SER A 51 -3.74 -0.75 5.08
N TYR A 52 -2.68 -0.35 5.79
CA TYR A 52 -2.71 0.85 6.64
C TYR A 52 -3.11 2.10 5.85
N ILE A 53 -2.49 2.35 4.70
CA ILE A 53 -2.82 3.49 3.85
C ILE A 53 -4.27 3.42 3.34
N CYS A 54 -4.75 2.24 2.97
CA CYS A 54 -6.13 2.05 2.52
C CYS A 54 -7.12 2.46 3.61
N ILE A 55 -6.91 1.97 4.83
CA ILE A 55 -7.74 2.31 6.00
C ILE A 55 -7.72 3.83 6.24
N ARG A 56 -6.53 4.47 6.19
CA ARG A 56 -6.38 5.92 6.35
C ARG A 56 -7.09 6.73 5.25
N ILE A 57 -7.01 6.29 3.99
CA ILE A 57 -7.69 6.93 2.84
C ILE A 57 -9.21 6.84 2.98
N LEU A 58 -9.71 5.75 3.58
CA LEU A 58 -11.15 5.52 3.79
C LEU A 58 -11.72 6.29 4.99
N GLY A 59 -10.91 7.09 5.68
CA GLY A 59 -11.35 8.08 6.67
C GLY A 59 -10.96 7.78 8.11
N GLU A 60 -10.32 6.64 8.37
CA GLU A 60 -9.91 6.27 9.72
C GLU A 60 -8.70 7.08 10.21
N GLY A 61 -8.73 7.39 11.51
CA GLY A 61 -7.64 8.09 12.18
C GLY A 61 -6.39 7.23 12.36
N PRO A 62 -5.25 7.83 12.76
CA PRO A 62 -4.01 7.09 13.04
C PRO A 62 -4.14 6.07 14.17
N ASN A 63 -5.12 6.24 15.06
CA ASN A 63 -5.48 5.32 16.13
C ASN A 63 -6.89 4.72 15.91
N GLY A 64 -7.43 4.81 14.69
CA GLY A 64 -8.78 4.36 14.34
C GLY A 64 -8.82 2.91 13.82
N GLY A 65 -9.98 2.56 13.27
CA GLY A 65 -10.34 1.23 12.80
C GLY A 65 -10.74 0.27 13.92
N GLU A 66 -11.40 -0.82 13.52
CA GLU A 66 -11.81 -1.86 14.46
C GLU A 66 -10.60 -2.42 15.22
N TYR A 67 -10.77 -2.62 16.53
CA TYR A 67 -9.73 -3.14 17.42
C TYR A 67 -8.39 -2.36 17.36
N ASN A 68 -8.44 -1.05 17.08
CA ASN A 68 -7.25 -0.20 16.89
C ASN A 68 -6.34 -0.66 15.73
N ALA A 69 -6.93 -1.19 14.66
CA ALA A 69 -6.22 -1.73 13.51
C ALA A 69 -5.11 -0.80 12.99
N CYS A 70 -5.37 0.51 12.87
CA CYS A 70 -4.37 1.48 12.42
C CYS A 70 -3.17 1.60 13.38
N CYS A 71 -3.43 1.61 14.68
CA CYS A 71 -2.37 1.75 15.67
C CYS A 71 -1.46 0.53 15.66
N ARG A 72 -2.04 -0.68 15.61
CA ARG A 72 -1.30 -1.94 15.53
C ARG A 72 -0.45 -2.03 14.26
N ALA A 73 -1.05 -1.70 13.12
CA ALA A 73 -0.35 -1.66 11.83
C ALA A 73 0.83 -0.69 11.85
N ARG A 74 0.64 0.53 12.36
CA ARG A 74 1.70 1.52 12.49
C ARG A 74 2.82 1.03 13.40
N LYS A 75 2.48 0.42 14.54
CA LYS A 75 3.47 -0.18 15.45
C LYS A 75 4.28 -1.26 14.72
N TRP A 76 3.59 -2.20 14.06
CA TRP A 76 4.24 -3.25 13.29
C TRP A 76 5.20 -2.68 12.24
N ILE A 77 4.78 -1.67 11.46
CA ILE A 77 5.62 -1.01 10.45
C ILE A 77 6.88 -0.42 11.09
N LEU A 78 6.75 0.31 12.21
CA LEU A 78 7.88 0.94 12.88
C LEU A 78 8.86 -0.09 13.46
N ASP A 79 8.34 -1.16 14.05
CA ASP A 79 9.14 -2.23 14.66
C ASP A 79 9.94 -3.04 13.61
N HIS A 80 9.48 -3.09 12.35
CA HIS A 80 10.08 -3.87 11.25
C HIS A 80 10.92 -3.02 10.26
N GLY A 81 11.46 -1.90 10.72
CA GLY A 81 12.39 -1.07 9.92
C GLY A 81 11.73 0.03 9.09
N SER A 82 10.43 0.32 9.33
CA SER A 82 9.64 1.34 8.65
C SER A 82 9.49 1.07 7.14
N VAL A 83 8.81 1.97 6.43
CA VAL A 83 8.59 1.89 4.98
C VAL A 83 9.88 1.93 4.16
N LYS A 84 11.05 2.16 4.78
CA LYS A 84 12.35 2.09 4.11
C LYS A 84 12.67 0.68 3.60
N SER A 85 12.18 -0.35 4.28
CA SER A 85 12.37 -1.76 3.91
C SER A 85 11.30 -2.29 2.93
N ILE A 86 10.38 -1.43 2.48
CA ILE A 86 9.33 -1.84 1.54
C ILE A 86 9.93 -2.22 0.16
N PRO A 87 9.42 -3.28 -0.50
CA PRO A 87 9.84 -3.65 -1.86
C PRO A 87 9.66 -2.52 -2.89
N SER A 88 10.36 -2.62 -4.03
CA SER A 88 10.38 -1.60 -5.08
C SER A 88 8.98 -1.15 -5.53
N TRP A 89 8.06 -2.07 -5.75
CA TRP A 89 6.67 -1.77 -6.08
C TRP A 89 5.96 -0.93 -5.01
N GLY A 90 6.24 -1.20 -3.74
CA GLY A 90 5.72 -0.41 -2.63
C GLY A 90 6.27 1.01 -2.67
N LYS A 91 7.58 1.18 -2.86
CA LYS A 91 8.20 2.50 -2.99
C LYS A 91 7.60 3.30 -4.13
N THR A 92 7.36 2.68 -5.28
CA THR A 92 6.68 3.33 -6.41
C THR A 92 5.29 3.83 -6.01
N TRP A 93 4.43 2.99 -5.43
CA TRP A 93 3.09 3.41 -5.00
C TRP A 93 3.11 4.53 -3.95
N LEU A 94 4.02 4.46 -2.99
CA LEU A 94 4.18 5.51 -1.97
C LEU A 94 4.69 6.82 -2.58
N SER A 95 5.55 6.74 -3.60
CA SER A 95 6.07 7.93 -4.30
C SER A 95 4.99 8.57 -5.16
N ILE A 96 4.15 7.79 -5.85
CA ILE A 96 2.97 8.30 -6.57
C ILE A 96 1.98 8.96 -5.61
N LEU A 97 1.80 8.38 -4.41
CA LEU A 97 0.96 8.97 -3.36
C LEU A 97 1.58 10.25 -2.75
N GLY A 98 2.87 10.52 -2.97
CA GLY A 98 3.57 11.69 -2.44
C GLY A 98 4.05 11.54 -0.99
N VAL A 99 4.11 10.31 -0.46
CA VAL A 99 4.54 10.01 0.93
C VAL A 99 5.91 9.35 1.00
N PHE A 100 6.58 9.19 -0.13
CA PHE A 100 7.93 8.67 -0.25
C PHE A 100 8.66 9.44 -1.36
N ASP A 101 9.96 9.71 -1.16
CA ASP A 101 10.76 10.44 -2.14
C ASP A 101 11.13 9.54 -3.33
N TRP A 102 10.92 10.02 -4.55
CA TRP A 102 11.27 9.31 -5.77
C TRP A 102 12.76 8.93 -5.84
N THR A 103 13.66 9.70 -5.22
CA THR A 103 15.10 9.38 -5.19
C THR A 103 15.41 8.09 -4.42
N GLY A 104 14.48 7.60 -3.59
CA GLY A 104 14.61 6.34 -2.88
C GLY A 104 14.17 5.10 -3.67
N THR A 105 13.68 5.29 -4.89
CA THR A 105 13.16 4.24 -5.79
C THR A 105 14.13 3.98 -6.93
N ASN A 106 14.32 2.70 -7.31
CA ASN A 106 15.12 2.37 -8.49
C ASN A 106 14.41 2.91 -9.75
N PRO A 107 15.11 3.58 -10.67
CA PRO A 107 14.49 4.09 -11.88
C PRO A 107 13.93 2.93 -12.73
N MET A 108 12.79 3.18 -13.36
CA MET A 108 12.19 2.32 -14.38
C MET A 108 12.19 3.12 -15.70
N PRO A 109 13.29 3.10 -16.47
CA PRO A 109 13.49 3.98 -17.61
C PRO A 109 12.51 3.62 -18.73
N PRO A 110 11.61 4.53 -19.15
CA PRO A 110 10.76 4.29 -20.31
C PRO A 110 11.57 4.18 -21.62
N GLU A 111 12.83 4.61 -21.64
CA GLU A 111 13.73 4.52 -22.78
C GLU A 111 14.00 3.07 -23.22
N PHE A 112 13.76 2.07 -22.35
CA PHE A 112 13.86 0.66 -22.74
C PHE A 112 12.89 0.27 -23.85
N TRP A 113 11.76 0.97 -23.98
CA TRP A 113 10.80 0.78 -25.07
C TRP A 113 11.32 1.30 -26.42
N LEU A 114 12.36 2.14 -26.43
CA LEU A 114 12.94 2.74 -27.63
C LEU A 114 14.14 1.96 -28.18
N LEU A 115 14.57 0.89 -27.47
CA LEU A 115 15.69 0.08 -27.91
C LEU A 115 15.36 -0.65 -29.22
N PRO A 116 16.37 -1.11 -29.99
CA PRO A 116 16.15 -2.07 -31.06
C PRO A 116 15.74 -3.43 -30.51
N SER A 117 14.79 -4.11 -31.16
CA SER A 117 14.29 -5.44 -30.75
C SER A 117 15.35 -6.54 -30.76
N SER A 118 16.51 -6.29 -31.36
CA SER A 118 17.67 -7.19 -31.34
C SER A 118 18.45 -7.16 -30.02
N LEU A 119 18.22 -6.19 -29.13
CA LEU A 119 18.90 -6.11 -27.85
C LEU A 119 18.20 -6.96 -26.77
N PRO A 120 18.93 -7.64 -25.88
CA PRO A 120 18.38 -8.58 -24.89
C PRO A 120 17.56 -7.93 -23.76
N ILE A 121 17.53 -6.59 -23.72
CA ILE A 121 16.83 -5.78 -22.73
C ILE A 121 15.71 -4.93 -23.35
N HIS A 122 15.43 -5.13 -24.64
CA HIS A 122 14.21 -4.60 -25.24
C HIS A 122 13.00 -5.26 -24.58
N LEU A 123 12.02 -4.45 -24.20
CA LEU A 123 10.78 -4.89 -23.55
C LEU A 123 9.79 -5.55 -24.51
#